data_AF-A0A3N9UIW7-F1
#
_entry.id   AF-A0A3N9UIW7-F1
#
_cell.length_a   1.000
_cell.length_b   1.000
_cell.length_c   1.000
_cell.angle_alpha   90.00
_cell.angle_beta   90.00
_cell.angle_gamma   90.00
#
_symmetry.space_group_name_H-M   'P 1'
#
loop_
_entity.id
_entity.type
_entity.pdbx_description
1 polymer ?
#
loop_
_entity_poly.entity_id
_entity_poly.type
_entity_poly.pdbx_seq_one_letter_code
_entity_poly.pdbx_strand_id
1 'polypeptide(L)'
;MDLTQLNNEIFREKSCIDDLIKMISMHTQEGRYQQAARLGRDLQNSINHIQKLEQRKKFYITTENLAKKGILVKVVKRYEELVR
;
A
#
# COMPACT_ATOMS: atom_id res chain seq x y z
N MET A 1 9.22 -12.03 1.42
CA MET A 1 9.12 -10.68 1.98
C MET A 1 8.86 -10.81 3.46
N ASP A 2 9.74 -10.27 4.31
CA ASP A 2 9.60 -10.28 5.76
C ASP A 2 8.91 -9.01 6.28
N LEU A 3 8.65 -8.95 7.60
CA LEU A 3 7.96 -7.83 8.24
C LEU A 3 8.74 -6.50 8.12
N THR A 4 10.08 -6.57 8.14
CA THR A 4 10.96 -5.40 8.03
C THR A 4 10.91 -4.81 6.62
N GLN A 5 10.95 -5.66 5.60
CA GLN A 5 10.79 -5.27 4.19
C GLN A 5 9.42 -4.63 3.95
N LEU A 6 8.35 -5.23 4.48
CA LEU A 6 6.99 -4.66 4.44
C LEU A 6 6.93 -3.26 5.05
N ASN A 7 7.51 -3.09 6.25
CA ASN A 7 7.53 -1.79 6.93
C ASN A 7 8.32 -0.73 6.13
N ASN A 8 9.45 -1.12 5.55
CA ASN A 8 10.28 -0.23 4.74
C ASN A 8 9.57 0.19 3.45
N GLU A 9 8.88 -0.71 2.76
CA GLU A 9 8.07 -0.36 1.58
C GLU A 9 6.91 0.56 1.96
N ILE A 10 6.17 0.25 3.03
CA ILE A 10 5.08 1.12 3.51
C ILE A 10 5.61 2.52 3.84
N PHE A 11 6.77 2.61 4.49
CA PHE A 11 7.38 3.90 4.83
C PHE A 11 7.73 4.71 3.57
N ARG A 12 8.39 4.07 2.59
CA ARG A 12 8.74 4.71 1.31
C ARG A 12 7.51 5.24 0.59
N GLU A 13 6.43 4.46 0.52
CA GLU A 13 5.22 4.92 -0.18
C GLU A 13 4.49 6.01 0.57
N LYS A 14 4.53 6.05 1.90
CA LYS A 14 4.00 7.19 2.67
C LYS A 14 4.78 8.46 2.35
N SER A 15 6.12 8.39 2.29
CA SER A 15 6.94 9.54 1.89
C SER A 15 6.64 9.99 0.46
N CYS A 16 6.47 9.05 -0.48
CA CYS A 16 6.09 9.36 -1.87
C CYS A 16 4.72 10.06 -1.94
N ILE A 17 3.75 9.62 -1.13
CA ILE A 17 2.43 10.27 -1.02
C ILE A 17 2.55 11.72 -0.56
N ASP A 18 3.37 12.00 0.45
CA ASP A 18 3.55 13.37 0.94
C ASP A 18 4.09 14.29 -0.15
N ASP A 19 5.01 13.79 -0.98
CA ASP A 19 5.56 14.54 -2.11
C ASP A 19 4.54 14.70 -3.25
N LEU A 20 3.74 13.67 -3.54
CA LEU A 20 2.63 13.75 -4.50
C LEU A 20 1.59 14.80 -4.09
N ILE A 21 1.21 14.86 -2.80
CA ILE A 21 0.27 15.85 -2.29
C ILE A 21 0.80 17.27 -2.49
N LYS A 22 2.08 17.51 -2.20
CA LYS A 22 2.71 18.82 -2.43
C LYS A 22 2.69 19.20 -3.91
N MET A 23 3.06 18.28 -4.80
CA MET A 23 3.07 18.54 -6.25
C MET A 23 1.66 18.77 -6.82
N ILE A 24 0.66 18.03 -6.33
CA ILE A 24 -0.76 18.26 -6.70
C ILE A 24 -1.18 19.67 -6.29
N SER A 25 -0.87 20.08 -5.05
CA SER A 25 -1.20 21.41 -4.54
C SER A 25 -0.55 22.50 -5.39
N MET A 26 0.75 22.37 -5.68
CA MET A 26 1.51 23.29 -6.53
C MET A 26 0.89 23.42 -7.92
N HIS A 27 0.63 22.30 -8.63
CA HIS A 27 0.02 22.37 -9.95
C HIS A 27 -1.41 22.90 -9.94
N THR A 28 -2.16 22.67 -8.88
CA THR A 28 -3.51 23.25 -8.72
C THR A 28 -3.44 24.78 -8.58
N GLN A 29 -2.49 25.29 -7.80
CA GLN A 29 -2.25 26.73 -7.64
C GLN A 29 -1.78 27.39 -8.95
N GLU A 30 -0.98 26.68 -9.75
CA GLU A 30 -0.52 27.13 -11.07
C GLU A 30 -1.60 27.03 -12.18
N GLY A 31 -2.82 26.56 -11.87
CA GLY A 31 -3.88 26.32 -12.86
C GLY A 31 -3.60 25.13 -13.80
N ARG A 32 -2.59 24.31 -13.50
CA ARG A 32 -2.17 23.11 -14.25
C ARG A 32 -3.02 21.89 -13.85
N TYR A 33 -4.34 21.99 -14.04
CA TYR A 33 -5.30 21.01 -13.54
C TYR A 33 -5.13 19.61 -14.15
N GLN A 34 -4.68 19.51 -15.41
CA GLN A 34 -4.44 18.21 -16.04
C GLN A 34 -3.27 17.46 -15.38
N GLN A 35 -2.21 18.18 -15.01
CA GLN A 35 -1.06 17.63 -14.29
C GLN A 35 -1.47 17.22 -12.87
N ALA A 36 -2.22 18.08 -12.16
CA ALA A 36 -2.77 17.76 -10.85
C ALA A 36 -3.67 16.52 -10.88
N ALA A 37 -4.51 16.36 -11.91
CA ALA A 37 -5.38 15.19 -12.07
C ALA A 37 -4.61 13.91 -12.40
N ARG A 38 -3.50 13.99 -13.15
CA ARG A 38 -2.59 12.86 -13.38
C ARG A 38 -1.96 12.40 -12.06
N LEU A 39 -1.35 13.32 -11.32
CA LEU A 39 -0.75 13.03 -10.03
C LEU A 39 -1.77 12.53 -9.00
N GLY A 40 -3.02 13.00 -9.07
CA GLY A 40 -4.11 12.48 -8.23
C GLY A 40 -4.41 11.00 -8.48
N ARG A 41 -4.28 10.51 -9.72
CA ARG A 41 -4.39 9.07 -10.02
C ARG A 41 -3.20 8.29 -9.47
N ASP A 42 -2.00 8.85 -9.58
CA ASP A 42 -0.78 8.23 -9.04
C ASP A 42 -0.83 8.14 -7.50
N LEU A 43 -1.37 9.17 -6.85
CA LEU A 43 -1.67 9.19 -5.42
C LEU A 43 -2.66 8.07 -5.05
N GLN A 44 -3.77 7.94 -5.78
CA GLN A 44 -4.74 6.88 -5.52
C GLN A 44 -4.12 5.48 -5.68
N ASN A 45 -3.27 5.28 -6.68
CA ASN A 45 -2.55 4.03 -6.88
C ASN A 45 -1.60 3.72 -5.71
N SER A 46 -0.89 4.73 -5.22
CA SER A 46 0.01 4.61 -4.06
C SER A 46 -0.76 4.26 -2.78
N ILE A 47 -1.92 4.89 -2.55
CA ILE A 47 -2.82 4.56 -1.42
C ILE A 47 -3.29 3.10 -1.51
N ASN A 48 -3.76 2.67 -2.69
CA ASN A 48 -4.19 1.29 -2.91
C ASN A 48 -3.05 0.29 -2.67
N HIS A 49 -1.82 0.66 -3.03
CA HIS A 49 -0.64 -0.16 -2.78
C HIS A 49 -0.35 -0.29 -1.28
N ILE A 50 -0.33 0.81 -0.54
CA ILE A 50 -0.14 0.81 0.93
C ILE A 50 -1.19 -0.05 1.62
N GLN A 51 -2.47 0.06 1.23
CA GLN A 51 -3.54 -0.76 1.81
C GLN A 51 -3.25 -2.26 1.63
N LYS A 52 -2.76 -2.67 0.45
CA LYS A 52 -2.35 -4.06 0.20
C LYS A 52 -1.16 -4.47 1.06
N LEU A 53 -0.17 -3.59 1.24
CA LEU A 53 1.00 -3.86 2.09
C LEU A 53 0.61 -3.98 3.57
N GLU A 54 -0.22 -3.08 4.09
CA GLU A 54 -0.72 -3.12 5.48
C GLU A 54 -1.56 -4.38 5.72
N GLN A 55 -2.35 -4.81 4.74
CA GLN A 55 -3.10 -6.07 4.83
C GLN A 55 -2.16 -7.28 4.89
N ARG A 56 -1.11 -7.32 4.07
CA ARG A 56 -0.07 -8.37 4.12
C ARG A 56 0.65 -8.38 5.47
N LYS A 57 1.00 -7.21 6.00
CA LYS A 57 1.60 -7.04 7.32
C LYS A 57 0.70 -7.60 8.42
N LYS A 58 -0.59 -7.28 8.38
CA LYS A 58 -1.58 -7.82 9.33
C LYS A 58 -1.61 -9.35 9.31
N PHE A 59 -1.65 -9.96 8.12
CA PHE A 59 -1.61 -11.42 8.01
C PHE A 59 -0.34 -12.01 8.60
N TYR A 60 0.83 -11.42 8.31
CA TYR A 60 2.10 -11.88 8.86
C TYR A 60 2.09 -11.90 10.40
N ILE A 61 1.68 -10.78 11.02
CA ILE A 61 1.57 -10.64 12.48
C ILE A 61 0.58 -11.65 13.05
N THR A 62 -0.58 -11.84 12.42
CA THR A 62 -1.58 -12.83 12.86
C THR A 62 -1.02 -14.24 12.82
N THR A 63 -0.33 -14.63 11.74
CA THR A 63 0.26 -15.96 11.65
C THR A 63 1.36 -16.20 12.67
N GLU A 64 2.20 -15.20 12.93
CA GLU A 64 3.24 -15.29 13.95
C GLU A 64 2.63 -15.46 15.36
N ASN A 65 1.58 -14.70 15.67
CA ASN A 65 0.87 -14.80 16.94
C ASN A 65 0.17 -16.15 17.14
N LEU A 66 -0.38 -16.73 16.08
CA LEU A 66 -1.01 -18.06 16.13
C LEU A 66 0.05 -19.16 16.28
N ALA A 67 1.17 -19.05 15.57
CA ALA A 67 2.30 -19.96 15.72
C ALA A 67 2.85 -19.96 17.16
N LYS A 68 2.96 -18.78 17.80
CA LYS A 68 3.34 -18.65 19.23
C LYS A 68 2.36 -19.35 20.18
N LYS A 69 1.11 -19.55 19.78
CA LYS A 69 0.09 -20.30 20.52
C LYS A 69 0.08 -21.79 20.19
N GLY A 70 1.04 -22.29 19.41
CA GLY A 70 1.10 -23.67 18.96
C GLY A 70 0.13 -24.00 17.81
N ILE A 71 -0.51 -22.98 17.21
CA ILE A 71 -1.46 -23.17 16.11
C ILE A 71 -0.70 -23.00 14.79
N LEU A 72 -0.54 -24.09 14.05
CA LEU A 72 0.06 -24.09 12.72
C LEU A 72 -0.91 -23.49 11.70
N VAL A 73 -0.56 -22.31 11.19
CA VAL A 73 -1.30 -21.61 10.13
C VAL A 73 -0.37 -21.24 8.99
N LYS A 74 -0.88 -21.37 7.76
CA LYS A 74 -0.17 -21.00 6.52
C LYS A 74 -0.96 -19.93 5.79
N VAL A 75 -0.32 -18.82 5.43
CA VAL A 75 -0.91 -17.82 4.54
C VAL A 75 -0.95 -18.38 3.12
N VAL A 76 -2.14 -18.50 2.54
CA VAL A 76 -2.34 -18.91 1.14
C VAL A 76 -2.86 -17.72 0.33
N LYS A 77 -2.39 -17.59 -0.92
CA LYS A 77 -2.96 -16.60 -1.85
C LYS A 77 -4.37 -17.06 -2.23
N ARG A 78 -5.37 -16.21 -2.02
CA ARG A 78 -6.70 -16.43 -2.60
C ARG A 78 -6.59 -16.20 -4.11
N TYR A 79 -6.80 -17.25 -4.89
CA TYR A 79 -7.08 -17.11 -6.31
C TYR A 79 -8.56 -16.78 -6.43
N GLU A 80 -8.89 -15.55 -6.81
CA GLU A 80 -10.22 -15.26 -7.36
C GLU A 80 -10.18 -15.67 -8.82
N GLU A 81 -10.89 -16.74 -9.17
CA GLU A 81 -11.14 -17.09 -10.56
C GLU A 81 -11.90 -15.91 -11.19
N LEU A 82 -11.23 -15.18 -12.07
CA LEU A 82 -11.89 -14.25 -13.00
C LEU A 82 -12.82 -15.09 -13.87
N VAL A 83 -14.10 -15.10 -13.52
CA VAL A 83 -15.18 -15.49 -14.45
C VAL A 83 -15.05 -14.55 -15.66
N ARG A 84 -14.64 -15.14 -16.79
CA ARG A 84 -14.54 -14.50 -18.10
C ARG A 84 -15.92 -14.13 -18.64
#